data_AF-A0A9W9YD07-F1
#
_entry.id   AF-A0A9W9YD07-F1
#
_cell.length_a   1.000
_cell.length_b   1.000
_cell.length_c   1.000
_cell.angle_alpha   90.00
_cell.angle_beta   90.00
_cell.angle_gamma   90.00
#
_symmetry.space_group_name_H-M   'P 1'
#
loop_
_entity.id
_entity.type
_entity.pdbx_description
1 polymer ?
#
loop_
_entity_poly.entity_id
_entity_poly.type
_entity_poly.pdbx_seq_one_letter_code
_entity_poly.pdbx_strand_id
1 'polypeptide(L)'
;MKKLGVHWTRIPVEENLDECAWIEETRKRFYKSVITEAGKAKVVFSGHGIRFPNHFIGLGTIGKDMTLTRLKQAIENAFKEQQHEITGKTVCELMVHPGYKSIMGCGGCGEGPDLFACSDDREHELTTLKSSDLKEYLRSNNIRVCSFKELS
;
A
#
# COMPACT_ATOMS: atom_id res chain seq x y z
N MET A 1 22.00 -9.17 -4.23
CA MET A 1 20.52 -9.19 -4.24
C MET A 1 19.92 -9.55 -5.60
N LYS A 2 20.18 -8.81 -6.69
CA LYS A 2 19.79 -9.27 -8.05
C LYS A 2 20.34 -10.64 -8.43
N LYS A 3 21.61 -10.91 -8.10
CA LYS A 3 22.25 -12.24 -8.26
C LYS A 3 21.58 -13.35 -7.43
N LEU A 4 20.74 -12.99 -6.45
CA LEU A 4 19.96 -13.92 -5.62
C LEU A 4 18.48 -13.97 -6.09
N GLY A 5 18.15 -13.42 -7.27
CA GLY A 5 16.80 -13.42 -7.83
C GLY A 5 15.87 -12.31 -7.32
N VAL A 6 16.36 -11.36 -6.51
CA VAL A 6 15.54 -10.24 -6.01
C VAL A 6 15.62 -9.06 -6.98
N HIS A 7 14.53 -8.83 -7.72
CA HIS A 7 14.43 -7.77 -8.73
C HIS A 7 13.54 -6.60 -8.31
N TRP A 8 12.60 -6.84 -7.40
CA TRP A 8 11.61 -5.88 -6.92
C TRP A 8 11.51 -5.93 -5.39
N THR A 9 11.20 -4.80 -4.78
CA THR A 9 10.89 -4.69 -3.35
C THR A 9 9.84 -3.61 -3.08
N ARG A 10 9.26 -3.65 -1.87
CA ARG A 10 8.34 -2.63 -1.36
C ARG A 10 9.09 -1.41 -0.85
N ILE A 11 8.63 -0.25 -1.32
CA ILE A 11 8.83 1.15 -0.95
C ILE A 11 7.83 1.85 0.01
N PRO A 12 7.73 1.66 1.35
CA PRO A 12 6.60 2.24 2.10
C PRO A 12 6.77 3.75 2.39
N VAL A 13 6.91 4.54 1.33
CA VAL A 13 6.94 6.01 1.31
C VAL A 13 5.60 6.48 0.77
N GLU A 14 4.69 6.82 1.68
CA GLU A 14 3.36 7.34 1.35
C GLU A 14 3.35 8.86 1.37
N GLU A 15 2.90 9.46 0.28
CA GLU A 15 2.73 10.89 0.14
C GLU A 15 1.46 11.37 0.87
N ASN A 16 1.41 12.64 1.25
CA ASN A 16 0.21 13.29 1.80
C ASN A 16 -0.33 12.67 3.11
N LEU A 17 0.51 11.93 3.85
CA LEU A 17 0.11 11.35 5.15
C LEU A 17 -0.33 12.43 6.16
N ASP A 18 0.21 13.63 6.05
CA ASP A 18 -0.18 14.76 6.90
C ASP A 18 -1.64 15.18 6.69
N GLU A 19 -2.16 15.04 5.47
CA GLU A 19 -3.54 15.35 5.09
C GLU A 19 -4.54 14.30 5.60
N CYS A 20 -4.07 13.14 6.03
CA CYS A 20 -4.91 12.10 6.63
C CYS A 20 -5.34 12.51 8.05
N ALA A 21 -6.42 13.29 8.15
CA ALA A 21 -6.96 13.80 9.42
C ALA A 21 -7.55 12.71 10.33
N TRP A 22 -7.82 11.52 9.80
CA TRP A 22 -8.37 10.38 10.54
C TRP A 22 -7.33 9.52 11.26
N ILE A 23 -6.04 9.79 11.04
CA ILE A 23 -4.96 9.07 11.71
C ILE A 23 -4.57 9.83 12.97
N GLU A 24 -4.63 9.14 14.11
CA GLU A 24 -4.15 9.63 15.39
C GLU A 24 -2.69 10.11 15.32
N GLU A 25 -2.36 11.22 15.99
CA GLU A 25 -1.04 11.85 15.88
C GLU A 25 0.10 10.94 16.33
N THR A 26 -0.13 10.10 17.34
CA THR A 26 0.85 9.10 17.80
C THR A 26 1.17 8.08 16.70
N ARG A 27 0.15 7.61 15.98
CA ARG A 27 0.29 6.68 14.86
C ARG A 27 0.91 7.35 13.64
N LYS A 28 0.52 8.60 13.36
CA LYS A 28 1.11 9.41 12.28
C LYS A 28 2.62 9.61 12.50
N ARG A 29 3.05 9.89 13.73
CA ARG A 29 4.50 9.97 14.08
C ARG A 29 5.23 8.65 13.81
N PHE A 30 4.63 7.51 14.19
CA PHE A 30 5.20 6.20 13.87
C PHE A 30 5.33 5.99 12.35
N TYR A 31 4.28 6.26 11.58
CA TYR A 31 4.30 6.15 10.12
C TYR A 31 5.33 7.07 9.46
N LYS A 32 5.50 8.30 9.95
CA LYS A 32 6.58 9.20 9.48
C LYS A 32 7.97 8.61 9.72
N SER A 33 8.18 7.91 10.84
CA SER A 33 9.45 7.20 11.09
C SER A 33 9.66 6.07 10.08
N VAL A 34 8.61 5.30 9.75
CA VAL A 34 8.65 4.25 8.72
C VAL A 34 9.01 4.83 7.36
N ILE A 35 8.33 5.92 6.95
CA ILE A 35 8.59 6.63 5.69
C ILE A 35 10.05 7.13 5.63
N THR A 36 10.56 7.67 6.73
CA THR A 36 11.93 8.19 6.81
C THR A 36 12.95 7.08 6.58
N GLU A 37 12.81 5.94 7.27
CA GLU A 37 13.72 4.80 7.09
C GLU A 37 13.57 4.15 5.71
N ALA A 38 12.34 4.07 5.19
CA ALA A 38 12.06 3.59 3.85
C ALA A 38 12.73 4.44 2.76
N GLY A 39 12.74 5.77 2.95
CA GLY A 39 13.44 6.71 2.07
C GLY A 39 14.96 6.47 2.04
N LYS A 40 15.58 6.16 3.20
CA LYS A 40 16.99 5.76 3.26
C LYS A 40 17.24 4.44 2.54
N ALA A 41 16.35 3.46 2.73
CA ALA A 41 16.44 2.15 2.09
C ALA A 41 16.33 2.24 0.55
N LYS A 42 15.52 3.17 0.03
CA LYS A 42 15.37 3.45 -1.41
C LYS A 42 16.73 3.67 -2.08
N VAL A 43 17.61 4.48 -1.48
CA VAL A 43 18.95 4.78 -2.00
C VAL A 43 19.81 3.51 -2.09
N VAL A 44 19.79 2.68 -1.05
CA VAL A 44 20.54 1.42 -1.01
C VAL A 44 20.03 0.45 -2.07
N PHE A 45 18.71 0.30 -2.21
CA PHE A 45 18.10 -0.60 -3.20
C PHE A 45 18.38 -0.16 -4.63
N SER A 46 18.29 1.15 -4.92
CA SER A 46 18.68 1.71 -6.22
C SER A 46 20.15 1.44 -6.54
N GLY A 47 21.06 1.60 -5.57
CA GLY A 47 22.48 1.29 -5.75
C GLY A 47 22.77 -0.20 -6.07
N HIS A 48 21.87 -1.09 -5.66
CA HIS A 48 21.92 -2.53 -6.00
C HIS A 48 21.08 -2.89 -7.23
N GLY A 49 20.51 -1.90 -7.90
CA GLY A 49 19.65 -2.05 -9.08
C GLY A 49 18.30 -2.72 -8.78
N ILE A 50 17.84 -2.78 -7.53
CA ILE A 50 16.53 -3.32 -7.18
C ILE A 50 15.46 -2.28 -7.53
N ARG A 51 14.40 -2.70 -8.21
CA ARG A 51 13.25 -1.86 -8.57
C ARG A 51 12.24 -1.82 -7.43
N PHE A 52 11.41 -0.78 -7.41
CA PHE A 52 10.30 -0.63 -6.48
C PHE A 52 9.21 0.24 -7.14
N PRO A 53 7.96 0.17 -6.68
CA PRO A 53 6.87 1.03 -7.14
C PRO A 53 7.22 2.53 -7.02
N ASN A 54 6.66 3.35 -7.91
CA ASN A 54 6.79 4.82 -7.86
C ASN A 54 6.12 5.39 -6.62
N HIS A 55 4.91 4.90 -6.32
CA HIS A 55 4.10 5.35 -5.20
C HIS A 55 3.66 4.18 -4.32
N PHE A 56 3.28 4.50 -3.09
CA PHE A 56 2.79 3.57 -2.10
C PHE A 56 1.55 4.12 -1.40
N ILE A 57 0.54 3.27 -1.21
CA ILE A 57 -0.68 3.55 -0.45
C ILE A 57 -0.87 2.43 0.56
N GLY A 58 -1.07 2.75 1.84
CA GLY A 58 -1.48 1.76 2.85
C GLY A 58 -1.40 2.22 4.30
N LEU A 59 -0.50 3.14 4.64
CA LEU A 59 -0.39 3.75 5.97
C LEU A 59 -1.65 4.59 6.27
N GLY A 60 -2.14 5.34 5.28
CA GLY A 60 -3.34 6.16 5.42
C GLY A 60 -4.65 5.39 5.29
N THR A 61 -4.63 4.15 4.81
CA THR A 61 -5.85 3.41 4.48
C THR A 61 -5.93 2.05 5.17
N ILE A 62 -5.15 1.80 6.22
CA ILE A 62 -5.18 0.50 6.91
C ILE A 62 -6.50 0.30 7.68
N GLY A 63 -7.02 -0.93 7.62
CA GLY A 63 -8.16 -1.38 8.40
C GLY A 63 -9.44 -0.61 8.11
N LYS A 64 -10.12 -0.18 9.18
CA LYS A 64 -11.36 0.61 9.08
C LYS A 64 -11.20 1.93 8.28
N ASP A 65 -9.97 2.39 8.09
CA ASP A 65 -9.71 3.61 7.34
C ASP A 65 -9.70 3.38 5.82
N MET A 66 -9.80 2.13 5.35
CA MET A 66 -9.96 1.75 3.94
C MET A 66 -11.38 2.00 3.42
N THR A 67 -11.81 3.26 3.45
CA THR A 67 -13.07 3.64 2.82
C THR A 67 -12.87 3.86 1.31
N LEU A 68 -13.91 3.60 0.52
CA LEU A 68 -13.86 3.81 -0.93
C LEU A 68 -13.44 5.25 -1.29
N THR A 69 -13.95 6.25 -0.57
CA THR A 69 -13.62 7.66 -0.80
C THR A 69 -12.13 7.93 -0.57
N ARG A 70 -11.58 7.47 0.55
CA ARG A 70 -10.16 7.69 0.87
C ARG A 70 -9.25 6.94 -0.09
N LEU A 71 -9.62 5.71 -0.45
CA LEU A 71 -8.86 4.92 -1.41
C LEU A 71 -8.85 5.57 -2.80
N LYS A 72 -9.99 6.06 -3.28
CA LYS A 72 -10.07 6.84 -4.54
C LYS A 72 -9.17 8.07 -4.48
N GLN A 73 -9.23 8.83 -3.39
CA GLN A 73 -8.39 10.03 -3.25
C GLN A 73 -6.90 9.70 -3.23
N ALA A 74 -6.49 8.65 -2.51
CA ALA A 74 -5.09 8.22 -2.46
C ALA A 74 -4.60 7.72 -3.82
N ILE A 75 -5.43 6.98 -4.56
CA ILE A 75 -5.14 6.54 -5.92
C ILE A 75 -5.01 7.75 -6.84
N GLU A 76 -5.96 8.69 -6.81
CA GLU A 76 -5.89 9.90 -7.61
C GLU A 76 -4.59 10.65 -7.35
N ASN A 77 -4.22 10.86 -6.08
CA ASN A 77 -2.96 11.52 -5.71
C ASN A 77 -1.74 10.80 -6.28
N ALA A 78 -1.70 9.46 -6.20
CA ALA A 78 -0.60 8.65 -6.75
C ALA A 78 -0.48 8.68 -8.29
N PHE A 79 -1.53 9.10 -9.00
CA PHE A 79 -1.53 9.15 -10.46
C PHE A 79 -1.74 10.57 -11.03
N LYS A 80 -1.81 11.61 -10.19
CA LYS A 80 -2.02 13.02 -10.59
C LYS A 80 -0.95 13.55 -11.55
N GLU A 81 0.30 13.09 -11.41
CA GLU A 81 1.46 13.64 -12.16
C GLU A 81 1.73 12.95 -13.50
N GLN A 82 0.85 12.04 -13.96
CA GLN A 82 1.02 11.36 -15.26
C GLN A 82 0.98 12.30 -16.49
N GLN A 83 0.78 13.60 -16.31
CA GLN A 83 0.75 14.58 -17.39
C GLN A 83 2.12 15.10 -17.83
N HIS A 84 3.21 14.90 -17.06
CA HIS A 84 4.52 15.51 -17.37
C HIS A 84 5.69 14.54 -17.62
N GLU A 85 5.58 13.26 -17.29
CA GLU A 85 6.64 12.28 -17.57
C GLU A 85 6.41 11.54 -18.91
N ILE A 86 7.19 11.91 -19.92
CA ILE A 86 6.99 11.53 -21.33
C ILE A 86 7.30 10.04 -21.64
N THR A 87 7.80 9.20 -20.72
CA THR A 87 8.28 7.84 -21.10
C THR A 87 8.11 6.67 -20.11
N GLY A 88 7.46 6.83 -18.96
CA GLY A 88 7.40 5.78 -17.92
C GLY A 88 6.00 5.25 -17.60
N LYS A 89 5.85 3.94 -17.38
CA LYS A 89 4.66 3.39 -16.70
C LYS A 89 4.76 3.68 -15.20
N THR A 90 3.85 4.46 -14.64
CA THR A 90 3.72 4.64 -13.18
C THR A 90 3.21 3.35 -12.54
N VAL A 91 3.90 2.88 -11.51
CA VAL A 91 3.48 1.75 -10.68
C VAL A 91 3.18 2.26 -9.28
N CYS A 92 1.98 2.02 -8.79
CA CYS A 92 1.60 2.28 -7.40
C CYS A 92 1.34 0.94 -6.70
N GLU A 93 1.93 0.74 -5.52
CA GLU A 93 1.61 -0.40 -4.67
C GLU A 93 0.56 -0.02 -3.63
N LEU A 94 -0.50 -0.83 -3.56
CA LEU A 94 -1.51 -0.76 -2.53
C LEU A 94 -1.29 -1.87 -1.50
N MET A 95 -0.91 -1.50 -0.29
CA MET A 95 -0.74 -2.41 0.84
C MET A 95 -2.07 -2.61 1.57
N VAL A 96 -2.46 -3.88 1.69
CA VAL A 96 -3.75 -4.32 2.23
C VAL A 96 -3.57 -5.56 3.10
N HIS A 97 -4.55 -5.83 3.97
CA HIS A 97 -4.63 -6.97 4.88
C HIS A 97 -6.02 -7.65 4.86
N PRO A 98 -6.60 -7.95 3.68
CA PRO A 98 -7.95 -8.47 3.60
C PRO A 98 -8.05 -9.87 4.23
N GLY A 99 -9.22 -10.17 4.79
CA GLY A 99 -9.59 -11.53 5.17
C GLY A 99 -10.56 -11.59 6.34
N TYR A 100 -10.95 -12.80 6.71
CA TYR A 100 -11.79 -13.05 7.88
C TYR A 100 -11.00 -12.91 9.18
N LYS A 101 -11.69 -12.54 10.27
CA LYS A 101 -11.10 -12.49 11.61
C LYS A 101 -10.39 -13.79 11.94
N SER A 102 -9.19 -13.65 12.49
CA SER A 102 -8.47 -14.78 13.07
C SER A 102 -9.06 -15.12 14.43
N ILE A 103 -8.94 -16.38 14.84
CA ILE A 103 -9.32 -16.83 16.18
C ILE A 103 -8.10 -16.71 17.07
N MET A 104 -8.20 -16.02 18.22
CA MET A 104 -7.10 -15.91 19.18
C MET A 104 -6.59 -17.29 19.57
N GLY A 105 -5.27 -17.49 19.47
CA GLY A 105 -4.62 -18.78 19.74
C GLY A 105 -4.63 -19.79 18.59
N CYS A 106 -5.26 -19.47 17.44
CA CYS A 106 -5.30 -20.33 16.26
C CYS A 106 -4.64 -19.66 15.05
N GLY A 107 -3.53 -20.21 14.59
CA GLY A 107 -2.78 -19.68 13.44
C GLY A 107 -1.91 -18.48 13.82
N GLY A 108 -1.62 -17.59 12.85
CA GLY A 108 -0.70 -16.47 13.03
C GLY A 108 0.77 -16.83 12.77
N CYS A 109 1.65 -15.83 12.86
CA CYS A 109 3.10 -16.01 12.74
C CYS A 109 3.74 -15.73 14.11
N GLY A 110 4.47 -16.70 14.66
CA GLY A 110 5.05 -16.58 15.99
C GLY A 110 4.04 -16.87 17.10
N GLU A 111 3.66 -15.85 17.87
CA GLU A 111 2.87 -15.95 19.11
C GLU A 111 1.35 -16.07 18.89
N GLY A 112 0.90 -16.13 17.64
CA GLY A 112 -0.52 -16.12 17.28
C GLY A 112 -0.93 -14.89 16.46
N PRO A 113 -2.22 -14.73 16.14
CA PRO A 113 -2.72 -13.52 15.51
C PRO A 113 -2.64 -12.33 16.49
N ASP A 114 -2.28 -11.15 15.96
CA ASP A 114 -2.33 -9.91 16.73
C ASP A 114 -3.78 -9.36 16.83
N LEU A 115 -3.95 -8.27 17.58
CA LEU A 115 -5.25 -7.63 17.75
C LEU A 115 -5.87 -7.16 16.43
N PHE A 116 -5.04 -6.75 15.46
CA PHE A 116 -5.53 -6.32 14.15
C PHE A 116 -6.05 -7.53 13.35
N ALA A 117 -5.34 -8.66 13.39
CA ALA A 117 -5.72 -9.90 12.73
C ALA A 117 -7.04 -10.49 13.24
N CYS A 118 -7.43 -10.17 14.48
CA CYS A 118 -8.69 -10.55 15.10
C CYS A 118 -9.81 -9.50 14.96
N SER A 119 -9.53 -8.35 14.35
CA SER A 119 -10.50 -7.26 14.22
C SER A 119 -11.30 -7.30 12.92
N ASP A 120 -12.46 -6.64 12.95
CA ASP A 120 -13.38 -6.45 11.83
C ASP A 120 -12.76 -5.68 10.65
N ASP A 121 -11.64 -5.00 10.91
CA ASP A 121 -10.91 -4.20 9.94
C ASP A 121 -10.47 -5.03 8.72
N ARG A 122 -10.09 -6.30 8.91
CA ARG A 122 -9.69 -7.18 7.79
C ARG A 122 -10.85 -7.53 6.86
N GLU A 123 -12.04 -7.74 7.44
CA GLU A 123 -13.26 -8.02 6.68
C GLU A 123 -13.78 -6.75 5.99
N HIS A 124 -13.60 -5.59 6.64
CA HIS A 124 -13.87 -4.29 6.04
C HIS A 124 -13.00 -4.07 4.79
N GLU A 125 -11.68 -4.25 4.90
CA GLU A 125 -10.77 -4.14 3.76
C GLU A 125 -11.16 -5.11 2.64
N LEU A 126 -11.44 -6.38 2.97
CA LEU A 126 -11.88 -7.39 2.01
C LEU A 126 -13.16 -6.96 1.28
N THR A 127 -14.12 -6.38 2.00
CA THR A 127 -15.39 -5.92 1.44
C THR A 127 -15.16 -4.73 0.50
N THR A 128 -14.38 -3.74 0.90
CA THR A 128 -14.03 -2.57 0.06
C THR A 128 -13.30 -3.00 -1.21
N LEU A 129 -12.29 -3.88 -1.10
CA LEU A 129 -11.50 -4.37 -2.24
C LEU A 129 -12.31 -5.21 -3.23
N LYS A 130 -13.37 -5.90 -2.77
CA LYS A 130 -14.27 -6.67 -3.64
C LYS A 130 -15.41 -5.83 -4.23
N SER A 131 -15.53 -4.55 -3.86
CA SER A 131 -16.64 -3.71 -4.32
C SER A 131 -16.63 -3.50 -5.84
N SER A 132 -17.82 -3.50 -6.44
CA SER A 132 -18.01 -3.10 -7.84
C SER A 132 -17.50 -1.69 -8.10
N ASP A 133 -17.69 -0.80 -7.13
CA ASP A 133 -17.41 0.63 -7.27
C ASP A 133 -15.91 0.92 -7.35
N LEU A 134 -15.08 0.18 -6.59
CA LEU A 134 -13.63 0.26 -6.73
C LEU A 134 -13.19 -0.27 -8.08
N LYS A 135 -13.73 -1.42 -8.50
CA LYS A 135 -13.41 -2.04 -9.80
C LYS A 135 -13.78 -1.11 -10.96
N GLU A 136 -14.94 -0.50 -10.91
CA GLU A 136 -15.38 0.46 -11.92
C GLU A 136 -14.52 1.72 -11.90
N TYR A 137 -14.19 2.25 -10.73
CA TYR A 137 -13.31 3.41 -10.63
C TYR A 137 -11.92 3.15 -11.23
N LEU A 138 -11.29 2.02 -10.92
CA LEU A 138 -10.00 1.65 -11.51
C LEU A 138 -10.10 1.55 -13.04
N ARG A 139 -11.15 0.89 -13.54
CA ARG A 139 -11.40 0.76 -14.98
C ARG A 139 -11.59 2.12 -15.66
N SER A 140 -12.43 2.99 -15.11
CA SER A 140 -12.76 4.30 -15.68
C SER A 140 -11.57 5.25 -15.68
N ASN A 141 -10.59 5.06 -14.77
CA ASN A 141 -9.35 5.82 -14.73
C ASN A 141 -8.18 5.11 -15.46
N ASN A 142 -8.45 4.06 -16.25
CA ASN A 142 -7.43 3.28 -16.96
C ASN A 142 -6.30 2.73 -16.06
N ILE A 143 -6.64 2.41 -14.81
CA ILE A 143 -5.73 1.84 -13.83
C ILE A 143 -5.86 0.33 -13.86
N ARG A 144 -4.73 -0.34 -14.13
CA ARG A 144 -4.67 -1.80 -14.21
C ARG A 144 -4.00 -2.39 -12.97
N VAL A 145 -4.70 -3.31 -12.31
CA VAL A 145 -4.11 -4.15 -11.26
C VAL A 145 -3.20 -5.19 -11.92
N CYS A 146 -1.98 -5.36 -11.41
CA CYS A 146 -1.02 -6.32 -11.93
C CYS A 146 -0.16 -6.91 -10.82
N SER A 147 0.52 -8.01 -11.14
CA SER A 147 1.51 -8.66 -10.28
C SER A 147 2.93 -8.16 -10.58
N PHE A 148 3.85 -8.31 -9.62
CA PHE A 148 5.28 -8.02 -9.84
C PHE A 148 5.92 -8.82 -10.99
N LYS A 149 5.37 -9.98 -11.33
CA LYS A 149 5.83 -10.80 -12.47
C LYS A 149 5.59 -10.09 -13.80
N GLU A 150 4.51 -9.32 -13.93
CA GLU A 150 4.18 -8.57 -15.15
C GLU A 150 4.95 -7.25 -15.27
N LEU A 151 5.58 -6.80 -14.17
CA LEU A 151 6.46 -5.64 -14.14
C LEU A 151 7.92 -5.99 -14.45
N SER A 152 8.22 -7.29 -14.58
CA SER A 152 9.60 -7.79 -14.63
C SER A 152 10.22 -7.67 -16.00
#